data_AF-A0A2G9UXG2-F1
#
_entry.id   AF-A0A2G9UXG2-F1
#
_cell.length_a   1.000
_cell.length_b   1.000
_cell.length_c   1.000
_cell.angle_alpha   90.00
_cell.angle_beta   90.00
_cell.angle_gamma   90.00
#
_symmetry.space_group_name_H-M   'P 1'
#
loop_
_entity.id
_entity.type
_entity.pdbx_description
1 polymer ?
#
loop_
_entity_poly.entity_id
_entity_poly.type
_entity_poly.pdbx_seq_one_letter_code
_entity_poly.pdbx_strand_id
1 'polypeptide(L)'
;MIFKEREEHLLQSAAGVIFGEDDKELYTNNYAQQLTRWGYEKMVLPKVERAVEVTQPYTGSLSVFALIYRTYGIIWQYILDNRLETTLALEFYDSNEICVSFPLDHTEEFVIPEHLSIEALESRLARKKFDSDEESSESEADPQSEVEAPDEGVVEIKADAAGGDKKDD
;
A
#
# COMPACT_ATOMS: atom_id res chain seq x y z
N MET A 1 28.70 15.11 -14.06
CA MET A 1 27.67 15.12 -13.00
C MET A 1 28.02 14.01 -12.03
N ILE A 2 28.15 14.28 -10.73
CA ILE A 2 28.45 13.23 -9.74
C ILE A 2 27.11 12.78 -9.18
N PHE A 3 26.74 11.54 -9.45
CA PHE A 3 25.69 10.88 -8.67
C PHE A 3 26.27 10.65 -7.28
N LYS A 4 25.74 11.35 -6.27
CA LYS A 4 25.94 10.96 -4.87
C LYS A 4 25.36 9.55 -4.74
N GLU A 5 26.10 8.62 -4.13
CA GLU A 5 25.56 7.29 -3.84
C GLU A 5 24.27 7.45 -3.04
N ARG A 6 23.16 6.90 -3.58
CA ARG A 6 21.89 6.87 -2.87
C ARG A 6 21.95 5.69 -1.92
N GLU A 7 21.91 5.98 -0.62
CA GLU A 7 21.86 4.97 0.42
C GLU A 7 20.46 4.34 0.40
N GLU A 8 20.28 3.30 -0.44
CA GLU A 8 18.98 2.70 -0.76
C GLU A 8 18.19 2.26 0.48
N HIS A 9 18.91 1.90 1.54
CA HIS A 9 18.36 1.49 2.83
C HIS A 9 17.84 2.64 3.72
N LEU A 10 18.07 3.90 3.33
CA LEU A 10 17.57 5.12 3.99
C LEU A 10 16.50 5.86 3.16
N LEU A 11 16.07 5.30 2.01
CA LEU A 11 15.04 5.91 1.18
C LEU A 11 13.72 6.04 1.95
N GLN A 12 13.23 7.28 2.06
CA GLN A 12 11.92 7.59 2.63
C GLN A 12 10.86 7.54 1.53
N SER A 13 9.66 7.08 1.87
CA SER A 13 8.48 7.12 1.02
C SER A 13 7.28 7.65 1.81
N ALA A 14 6.35 8.29 1.11
CA ALA A 14 5.09 8.75 1.67
C ALA A 14 3.94 7.92 1.12
N ALA A 15 2.98 7.60 1.98
CA ALA A 15 1.73 6.92 1.60
C ALA A 15 0.55 7.75 2.13
N GLY A 16 -0.53 7.82 1.36
CA GLY A 16 -1.70 8.61 1.68
C GLY A 16 -2.91 8.18 0.85
N VAL A 17 -3.98 8.99 0.92
CA VAL A 17 -5.23 8.74 0.18
C VAL A 17 -5.56 9.93 -0.71
N ILE A 18 -5.89 9.68 -1.97
CA ILE A 18 -6.48 10.70 -2.85
C ILE A 18 -7.93 10.87 -2.41
N PHE A 19 -8.27 12.03 -1.84
CA PHE A 19 -9.62 12.34 -1.35
C PHE A 19 -10.39 13.35 -2.22
N GLY A 20 -9.76 13.86 -3.29
CA GLY A 20 -10.36 14.83 -4.20
C GLY A 20 -9.62 14.91 -5.54
N GLU A 21 -10.34 15.33 -6.58
CA GLU A 21 -9.89 15.44 -7.97
C GLU A 21 -10.59 16.64 -8.64
N ASP A 22 -9.86 17.51 -9.34
CA ASP A 22 -10.42 18.70 -10.03
C ASP A 22 -11.45 19.49 -9.18
N ASP A 23 -11.03 19.89 -7.98
CA ASP A 23 -11.82 20.59 -6.94
C ASP A 23 -13.09 19.88 -6.43
N LYS A 24 -13.28 18.59 -6.75
CA LYS A 24 -14.37 17.75 -6.22
C LYS A 24 -13.86 16.91 -5.05
N GLU A 25 -14.59 16.85 -3.94
CA GLU A 25 -14.33 15.84 -2.90
C GLU A 25 -14.89 14.48 -3.36
N LEU A 26 -14.07 13.42 -3.32
CA LEU A 26 -14.48 12.05 -3.68
C LEU A 26 -15.21 11.32 -2.54
N TYR A 27 -15.15 11.87 -1.34
CA TYR A 27 -15.69 11.29 -0.10
C TYR A 27 -16.70 12.23 0.55
N THR A 28 -17.33 11.79 1.63
CA THR A 28 -18.32 12.59 2.36
C THR A 28 -17.70 13.87 2.94
N ASN A 29 -18.49 14.95 2.91
CA ASN A 29 -18.19 16.21 3.62
C ASN A 29 -17.59 15.91 5.00
N ASN A 30 -16.45 16.53 5.31
CA ASN A 30 -15.60 16.34 6.50
C ASN A 30 -14.52 15.24 6.42
N TYR A 31 -14.43 14.39 5.39
CA TYR A 31 -13.37 13.35 5.33
C TYR A 31 -11.95 13.95 5.38
N ALA A 32 -11.68 15.00 4.60
CA ALA A 32 -10.39 15.72 4.64
C ALA A 32 -10.05 16.29 6.04
N GLN A 33 -11.06 16.75 6.80
CA GLN A 33 -10.85 17.27 8.16
C GLN A 33 -10.55 16.15 9.17
N GLN A 34 -11.03 14.93 8.94
CA GLN A 34 -10.71 13.77 9.76
C GLN A 34 -9.26 13.31 9.53
N LEU A 35 -8.80 13.27 8.27
CA LEU A 35 -7.41 12.99 7.93
C LEU A 35 -6.44 13.95 8.65
N THR A 36 -6.68 15.25 8.59
CA THR A 36 -5.83 16.24 9.31
C THR A 36 -5.92 16.08 10.83
N ARG A 37 -7.06 15.70 11.40
CA ARG A 37 -7.18 15.38 12.84
C ARG A 37 -6.43 14.12 13.27
N TRP A 38 -6.19 13.20 12.34
CA TRP A 38 -5.36 12.01 12.55
C TRP A 38 -3.86 12.24 12.24
N GLY A 39 -3.47 13.46 11.88
CA GLY A 39 -2.07 13.84 11.63
C GLY A 39 -1.59 13.69 10.19
N TYR A 40 -2.48 13.45 9.23
CA TYR A 40 -2.13 13.50 7.81
C TYR A 40 -2.00 14.95 7.33
N GLU A 41 -0.90 15.27 6.65
CA GLU A 41 -0.72 16.54 5.96
C GLU A 41 -1.47 16.55 4.61
N LYS A 42 -1.94 17.73 4.17
CA LYS A 42 -2.60 17.89 2.86
C LYS A 42 -1.59 18.36 1.82
N MET A 43 -1.35 17.52 0.82
CA MET A 43 -0.70 17.88 -0.43
C MET A 43 -1.75 18.12 -1.54
N VAL A 44 -1.37 18.86 -2.58
CA VAL A 44 -2.05 18.87 -3.88
C VAL A 44 -1.00 18.47 -4.90
N LEU A 45 -1.25 17.42 -5.68
CA LEU A 45 -0.34 16.99 -6.73
C LEU A 45 -0.48 17.96 -7.92
N PRO A 46 0.62 18.53 -8.46
CA PRO A 46 0.55 19.43 -9.59
C PRO A 46 0.19 18.65 -10.86
N LYS A 47 -0.50 19.33 -11.79
CA LYS A 47 -0.81 18.74 -13.10
C LYS A 47 0.44 18.68 -13.97
N VAL A 48 0.79 17.48 -14.42
CA VAL A 48 1.90 17.24 -15.37
C VAL A 48 1.40 17.29 -16.82
N GLU A 49 2.26 17.76 -17.73
CA GLU A 49 2.04 17.61 -19.19
C GLU A 49 2.70 16.34 -19.73
N ARG A 50 3.78 15.86 -19.09
CA ARG A 50 4.53 14.67 -19.52
C ARG A 50 4.86 13.77 -18.31
N ALA A 51 4.54 12.50 -18.44
CA ALA A 51 4.93 11.43 -17.53
C ALA A 51 5.22 10.14 -18.31
N VAL A 52 5.99 9.22 -17.73
CA VAL A 52 6.03 7.82 -18.18
C VAL A 52 5.09 7.02 -17.29
N GLU A 53 4.02 6.48 -17.88
CA GLU A 53 2.96 5.82 -17.11
C GLU A 53 2.73 4.39 -17.60
N VAL A 54 2.38 3.50 -16.69
CA VAL A 54 1.86 2.17 -17.03
C VAL A 54 0.83 1.72 -16.00
N THR A 55 -0.30 1.22 -16.51
CA THR A 55 -1.38 0.64 -15.71
C THR A 55 -1.34 -0.88 -15.82
N GLN A 56 -1.48 -1.58 -14.70
CA GLN A 56 -1.62 -3.03 -14.65
C GLN A 56 -2.82 -3.46 -13.78
N PRO A 57 -3.49 -4.59 -14.08
CA PRO A 57 -4.57 -5.09 -13.24
C PRO A 57 -4.12 -5.42 -11.81
N TYR A 58 -4.96 -5.08 -10.85
CA TYR A 58 -4.86 -5.50 -9.45
C TYR A 58 -5.82 -6.65 -9.19
N THR A 59 -5.27 -7.85 -8.98
CA THR A 59 -6.04 -9.06 -8.64
C THR A 59 -5.57 -9.64 -7.29
N GLY A 60 -5.25 -8.76 -6.34
CA GLY A 60 -4.63 -9.10 -5.06
C GLY A 60 -3.09 -9.20 -5.11
N SER A 61 -2.49 -9.73 -4.06
CA SER A 61 -1.05 -9.57 -3.75
C SER A 61 -0.08 -10.06 -4.84
N LEU A 62 -0.47 -10.99 -5.71
CA LEU A 62 0.36 -11.43 -6.84
C LEU A 62 0.60 -10.30 -7.87
N SER A 63 -0.33 -9.34 -7.99
CA SER A 63 -0.12 -8.13 -8.82
C SER A 63 1.00 -7.25 -8.28
N VAL A 64 1.27 -7.24 -6.97
CA VAL A 64 2.36 -6.45 -6.37
C VAL A 64 3.72 -7.11 -6.65
N PHE A 65 3.81 -8.44 -6.60
CA PHE A 65 5.02 -9.14 -7.06
C PHE A 65 5.26 -8.96 -8.56
N ALA A 66 4.20 -8.96 -9.38
CA ALA A 66 4.31 -8.62 -10.80
C ALA A 66 4.78 -7.17 -11.02
N LEU A 67 4.31 -6.23 -10.21
CA LEU A 67 4.74 -4.83 -10.27
C LEU A 67 6.26 -4.71 -10.08
N ILE A 68 6.77 -5.26 -8.98
CA ILE A 68 8.20 -5.20 -8.60
C ILE A 68 9.09 -5.91 -9.63
N TYR A 69 8.78 -7.17 -9.97
CA TYR A 69 9.69 -8.01 -10.77
C TYR A 69 9.54 -7.87 -12.29
N ARG A 70 8.47 -7.23 -12.78
CA ARG A 70 8.22 -7.09 -14.23
C ARG A 70 7.94 -5.64 -14.62
N THR A 71 6.97 -5.00 -13.99
CA THR A 71 6.44 -3.70 -14.46
C THR A 71 7.48 -2.60 -14.27
N TYR A 72 8.11 -2.50 -13.09
CA TYR A 72 9.26 -1.60 -12.87
C TYR A 72 10.41 -1.83 -13.86
N GLY A 73 10.73 -3.08 -14.18
CA GLY A 73 11.76 -3.42 -15.16
C GLY A 73 11.45 -2.93 -16.58
N ILE A 74 10.18 -2.99 -16.99
CA ILE A 74 9.71 -2.49 -18.30
C ILE A 74 9.78 -0.96 -18.34
N ILE A 75 9.30 -0.27 -17.28
CA ILE A 75 9.36 1.20 -17.20
C ILE A 75 10.83 1.67 -17.22
N TRP A 76 11.70 1.03 -16.43
CA TRP A 76 13.11 1.39 -16.34
C TRP A 76 13.84 1.25 -17.68
N GLN A 77 13.59 0.17 -18.43
CA GLN A 77 14.12 0.02 -19.78
C GLN A 77 13.65 1.15 -20.71
N TYR A 78 12.35 1.50 -20.67
CA TYR A 78 11.81 2.60 -21.47
C TYR A 78 12.42 3.97 -21.11
N ILE A 79 12.63 4.25 -19.82
CA ILE A 79 13.29 5.46 -19.33
C ILE A 79 14.73 5.55 -19.86
N LEU A 80 15.49 4.44 -19.79
CA LEU A 80 16.87 4.38 -20.29
C LEU A 80 16.96 4.54 -21.81
N ASP A 81 16.13 3.82 -22.56
CA ASP A 81 16.14 3.82 -24.04
C ASP A 81 15.81 5.22 -24.60
N ASN A 82 14.86 5.92 -23.97
CA ASN A 82 14.46 7.28 -24.35
C ASN A 82 15.27 8.38 -23.65
N ARG A 83 16.21 8.03 -22.77
CA ARG A 83 17.06 8.95 -21.97
C ARG A 83 16.26 9.98 -21.18
N LEU A 84 15.20 9.53 -20.53
CA LEU A 84 14.31 10.38 -19.75
C LEU A 84 14.89 10.61 -18.35
N GLU A 85 14.88 11.85 -17.89
CA GLU A 85 15.29 12.20 -16.54
C GLU A 85 14.06 12.26 -15.63
N THR A 86 14.06 11.44 -14.57
CA THR A 86 13.01 11.41 -13.54
C THR A 86 13.61 11.01 -12.20
N THR A 87 13.01 11.48 -11.11
CA THR A 87 13.59 11.44 -9.75
C THR A 87 12.82 10.56 -8.77
N LEU A 88 11.54 10.29 -9.05
CA LEU A 88 10.57 9.65 -8.15
C LEU A 88 9.54 8.84 -8.96
N ALA A 89 8.93 7.86 -8.31
CA ALA A 89 7.77 7.12 -8.82
C ALA A 89 6.54 7.46 -7.97
N LEU A 90 5.39 7.59 -8.62
CA LEU A 90 4.08 7.67 -7.97
C LEU A 90 3.33 6.36 -8.25
N GLU A 91 2.83 5.73 -7.20
CA GLU A 91 2.03 4.51 -7.31
C GLU A 91 0.58 4.80 -6.86
N PHE A 92 -0.35 4.71 -7.81
CA PHE A 92 -1.78 4.87 -7.56
C PHE A 92 -2.43 3.50 -7.54
N TYR A 93 -3.02 3.14 -6.40
CA TYR A 93 -3.69 1.86 -6.16
C TYR A 93 -5.21 2.07 -6.12
N ASP A 94 -5.93 1.50 -7.09
CA ASP A 94 -7.38 1.28 -7.01
C ASP A 94 -7.70 -0.20 -6.74
N SER A 95 -8.93 -0.43 -6.32
CA SER A 95 -9.67 -1.69 -6.27
C SER A 95 -9.37 -2.67 -7.42
N ASN A 96 -9.15 -2.20 -8.66
CA ASN A 96 -9.00 -3.05 -9.84
C ASN A 96 -7.67 -2.89 -10.59
N GLU A 97 -6.86 -1.86 -10.29
CA GLU A 97 -5.63 -1.55 -11.03
C GLU A 97 -4.58 -0.83 -10.19
N ILE A 98 -3.31 -0.98 -10.61
CA ILE A 98 -2.20 -0.17 -10.14
C ILE A 98 -1.69 0.63 -11.34
N CYS A 99 -1.71 1.97 -11.24
CA CYS A 99 -1.01 2.85 -12.17
C CYS A 99 0.30 3.31 -11.53
N VAL A 100 1.42 3.13 -12.23
CA VAL A 100 2.70 3.72 -11.84
C VAL A 100 3.06 4.82 -12.82
N SER A 101 3.23 6.03 -12.29
CA SER A 101 3.53 7.24 -13.04
C SER A 101 4.87 7.81 -12.60
N PHE A 102 5.71 8.15 -13.57
CA PHE A 102 6.97 8.87 -13.39
C PHE A 102 6.85 10.25 -14.04
N PRO A 103 6.54 11.31 -13.26
CA PRO A 103 6.58 12.68 -13.73
C PRO A 103 7.91 13.04 -14.43
N LEU A 104 7.81 13.74 -15.55
CA LEU A 104 8.95 14.33 -16.28
C LEU A 104 8.97 15.87 -16.20
N ASP A 105 7.89 16.45 -15.67
CA ASP A 105 7.71 17.88 -15.41
C ASP A 105 7.35 18.09 -13.93
N HIS A 106 7.62 19.28 -13.38
CA HIS A 106 7.27 19.66 -12.00
C HIS A 106 7.78 18.71 -10.91
N THR A 107 8.83 17.92 -11.17
CA THR A 107 9.28 16.82 -10.30
C THR A 107 9.68 17.26 -8.88
N GLU A 108 10.18 18.49 -8.71
CA GLU A 108 10.50 19.07 -7.40
C GLU A 108 9.25 19.33 -6.53
N GLU A 109 8.10 19.64 -7.14
CA GLU A 109 6.84 19.90 -6.43
C GLU A 109 6.18 18.62 -5.88
N PHE A 110 6.61 17.44 -6.36
CA PHE A 110 6.23 16.14 -5.82
C PHE A 110 7.11 15.69 -4.64
N VAL A 111 8.19 16.41 -4.31
CA VAL A 111 9.11 16.02 -3.22
C VAL A 111 8.52 16.43 -1.88
N ILE A 112 8.04 15.45 -1.13
CA ILE A 112 7.57 15.63 0.26
C ILE A 112 8.80 15.82 1.17
N PRO A 113 8.84 16.85 2.03
CA PRO A 113 9.98 17.10 2.92
C PRO A 113 10.28 15.93 3.86
N GLU A 114 11.58 15.62 4.04
CA GLU A 114 12.02 14.58 4.96
C GLU A 114 11.73 14.95 6.42
N HIS A 115 10.79 14.25 7.07
CA HIS A 115 10.48 14.44 8.50
C HIS A 115 11.57 13.91 9.44
N LEU A 116 12.56 13.15 8.92
CA LEU A 116 13.68 12.57 9.67
C LEU A 116 14.98 12.78 8.88
N SER A 117 16.03 13.20 9.58
CA SER A 117 17.39 13.26 9.01
C SER A 117 18.00 11.87 8.84
N ILE A 118 18.98 11.77 7.93
CA ILE A 118 19.83 10.58 7.73
C ILE A 118 20.32 9.99 9.07
N GLU A 119 20.93 10.80 9.93
CA GLU A 119 21.41 10.39 11.26
C GLU A 119 20.30 9.78 12.14
N ALA A 120 19.07 10.32 12.05
CA ALA A 120 17.92 9.81 12.80
C ALA A 120 17.44 8.46 12.24
N LEU A 121 17.48 8.26 10.91
CA LEU A 121 17.18 6.99 10.26
C LEU A 121 18.22 5.91 10.58
N GLU A 122 19.51 6.24 10.47
CA GLU A 122 20.62 5.36 10.88
C GLU A 122 20.45 4.91 12.34
N SER A 123 20.18 5.86 13.26
CA SER A 123 19.96 5.55 14.68
C SER A 123 18.74 4.65 14.93
N ARG A 124 17.73 4.68 14.05
CA ARG A 124 16.54 3.82 14.12
C ARG A 124 16.83 2.43 13.56
N LEU A 125 17.58 2.32 12.46
CA LEU A 125 18.00 1.03 11.90
C LEU A 125 18.99 0.31 12.81
N ALA A 126 19.92 1.03 13.45
CA ALA A 126 20.85 0.46 14.43
C ALA A 126 20.10 -0.13 15.64
N ARG A 127 19.13 0.61 16.20
CA ARG A 127 18.26 0.12 17.28
C ARG A 127 17.43 -1.09 16.83
N LYS A 128 16.72 -1.00 15.71
CA LYS A 128 15.89 -2.11 15.21
C LYS A 128 16.70 -3.39 14.99
N LYS A 129 17.95 -3.31 14.54
CA LYS A 129 18.84 -4.48 14.43
C LYS A 129 19.16 -5.06 15.81
N PHE A 130 19.63 -4.24 16.74
CA PHE A 130 19.92 -4.64 18.12
C PHE A 130 18.71 -5.29 18.81
N ASP A 131 17.53 -4.66 18.70
CA ASP A 131 16.27 -5.19 19.25
C ASP A 131 15.83 -6.52 18.60
N SER A 132 16.30 -6.82 17.37
CA SER A 132 15.99 -8.09 16.67
C SER A 132 16.98 -9.22 16.98
N ASP A 133 18.20 -8.90 17.41
CA ASP A 133 19.25 -9.89 17.71
C ASP A 133 19.10 -10.48 19.14
N GLU A 134 18.37 -9.79 20.04
CA GLU A 134 18.13 -10.24 21.43
C GLU A 134 16.90 -11.16 21.59
N GLU A 135 15.91 -11.14 20.68
CA GLU A 135 14.69 -11.99 20.76
C GLU A 135 14.95 -13.42 20.20
N SER A 136 15.97 -14.10 20.73
CA SER A 136 16.32 -15.47 20.32
C SER A 136 16.88 -16.37 21.44
N SER A 137 16.35 -16.23 22.66
CA SER A 137 16.52 -17.26 23.71
C SER A 137 15.52 -17.17 24.88
N GLU A 138 14.26 -17.60 24.69
CA GLU A 138 13.53 -18.36 25.72
C GLU A 138 12.66 -19.44 25.05
N SER A 139 13.11 -20.69 25.14
CA SER A 139 12.39 -21.87 24.63
C SER A 139 11.75 -22.64 25.78
N GLU A 140 10.66 -22.10 26.34
CA GLU A 140 9.79 -22.84 27.27
C GLU A 140 9.14 -24.02 26.54
N ALA A 141 9.72 -25.20 26.70
CA ALA A 141 9.18 -26.44 26.14
C ALA A 141 8.18 -27.04 27.14
N ASP A 142 6.90 -27.07 26.76
CA ASP A 142 5.79 -27.56 27.60
C ASP A 142 5.24 -28.90 27.08
N PRO A 143 5.56 -30.05 27.72
CA PRO A 143 5.15 -31.37 27.26
C PRO A 143 4.09 -32.06 28.16
N GLN A 144 3.13 -32.74 27.51
CA GLN A 144 2.12 -33.66 28.07
C GLN A 144 0.95 -32.98 28.82
N SER A 145 -0.30 -33.01 28.33
CA SER A 145 -1.28 -34.13 28.32
C SER A 145 -2.41 -33.82 29.33
N GLU A 146 -3.71 -34.12 29.15
CA GLU A 146 -4.37 -35.13 28.30
C GLU A 146 -5.74 -34.63 27.75
N VAL A 147 -6.04 -35.04 26.52
CA VAL A 147 -7.34 -35.47 25.92
C VAL A 147 -8.65 -35.35 26.76
N GLU A 148 -9.70 -34.70 26.20
CA GLU A 148 -11.03 -35.35 25.92
C GLU A 148 -11.99 -34.49 25.06
N ALA A 149 -12.88 -35.18 24.31
CA ALA A 149 -13.99 -34.69 23.47
C ALA A 149 -14.86 -35.90 23.04
N PRO A 150 -16.08 -35.79 22.47
CA PRO A 150 -16.90 -34.61 22.11
C PRO A 150 -18.23 -34.60 22.94
N ASP A 151 -19.50 -34.40 22.52
CA ASP A 151 -20.19 -34.10 21.25
C ASP A 151 -21.64 -33.55 21.51
N GLU A 152 -22.37 -33.23 20.43
CA GLU A 152 -23.82 -32.89 20.32
C GLU A 152 -24.32 -31.58 20.98
N GLY A 153 -25.23 -30.79 20.39
CA GLY A 153 -25.82 -30.90 19.05
C GLY A 153 -26.91 -29.84 18.74
N VAL A 154 -27.32 -29.77 17.46
CA VAL A 154 -28.49 -29.06 16.88
C VAL A 154 -28.49 -27.51 16.91
N VAL A 155 -28.55 -26.92 15.70
CA VAL A 155 -28.98 -25.53 15.44
C VAL A 155 -30.21 -25.59 14.53
N GLU A 156 -31.37 -25.11 14.99
CA GLU A 156 -32.57 -25.02 14.13
C GLU A 156 -32.44 -23.85 13.14
N ILE A 157 -32.30 -24.16 11.85
CA ILE A 157 -32.49 -23.19 10.76
C ILE A 157 -33.94 -23.30 10.29
N LYS A 158 -34.75 -22.27 10.53
CA LYS A 158 -36.16 -22.26 10.14
C LYS A 158 -36.39 -21.35 8.93
N ALA A 159 -36.19 -21.92 7.75
CA ALA A 159 -36.61 -21.34 6.48
C ALA A 159 -37.47 -22.37 5.73
N ASP A 160 -38.68 -21.97 5.35
CA ASP A 160 -39.34 -22.42 4.12
C ASP A 160 -40.58 -21.55 3.86
N ALA A 161 -40.88 -21.32 2.58
CA ALA A 161 -41.98 -20.47 2.15
C ALA A 161 -42.58 -20.95 0.82
N ALA A 162 -43.86 -20.62 0.62
CA ALA A 162 -44.69 -20.92 -0.55
C ALA A 162 -45.07 -22.40 -0.76
N GLY A 163 -46.32 -22.61 -1.18
CA GLY A 163 -46.94 -23.92 -1.41
C GLY A 163 -48.43 -23.86 -1.09
N GLY A 164 -49.27 -23.71 -2.10
CA GLY A 164 -50.72 -23.55 -1.90
C GLY A 164 -51.56 -24.17 -3.01
N ASP A 165 -52.87 -24.18 -2.74
CA ASP A 165 -54.01 -24.46 -3.64
C ASP A 165 -54.49 -25.94 -3.80
N LYS A 166 -55.82 -26.09 -3.71
CA LYS A 166 -56.74 -27.21 -4.09
C LYS A 166 -56.47 -28.66 -3.66
N LYS A 167 -57.41 -29.20 -2.87
CA LYS A 167 -58.64 -29.92 -3.31
C LYS A 167 -59.71 -29.81 -2.21
N ASP A 168 -61.03 -29.77 -2.44
CA ASP A 168 -61.95 -30.56 -3.28
C ASP A 168 -62.27 -31.96 -2.72
N ASP A 169 -63.11 -32.01 -1.68
CA ASP A 169 -64.44 -32.70 -1.66
C ASP A 169 -65.23 -32.32 -0.39
#